data_AF-A0A3A5VDN1-F1
#
_entry.id   AF-A0A3A5VDN1-F1
#
_cell.length_a   1.000
_cell.length_b   1.000
_cell.length_c   1.000
_cell.angle_alpha   90.00
_cell.angle_beta   90.00
_cell.angle_gamma   90.00
#
_symmetry.space_group_name_H-M   'P 1'
#
loop_
_entity.id
_entity.type
_entity.pdbx_description
1 polymer ?
#
loop_
_entity_poly.entity_id
_entity_poly.type
_entity_poly.pdbx_seq_one_letter_code
_entity_poly.pdbx_strand_id
1 'polypeptide(L)'
;MARAFRSGIEAKRKLEMPLKQRRWPTVQSVLRPLKLRAHATQSTMGPMSPVPSLVRIEDEHWVFERINQSTLDAMSHRLVLAEGDQETVIGVTQTLDTALMVAQRMAEQEAKVVLIQPL
;
A
#
# COMPACT_ATOMS: atom_id res chain seq x y z
N MET A 1 -7.77 18.40 -41.62
CA MET A 1 -6.39 18.92 -41.73
C MET A 1 -6.20 20.04 -40.72
N ALA A 2 -5.46 19.83 -39.63
CA ALA A 2 -5.21 20.88 -38.64
C ALA A 2 -3.93 21.65 -39.02
N ARG A 3 -4.06 22.97 -39.25
CA ARG A 3 -2.92 23.87 -39.45
C ARG A 3 -2.34 24.25 -38.08
N ALA A 4 -1.13 23.79 -37.77
CA ALA A 4 -0.37 24.29 -36.63
C ALA A 4 0.04 25.76 -36.89
N PHE A 5 -0.16 26.65 -35.92
CA PHE A 5 0.27 28.04 -35.97
C PHE A 5 1.80 28.10 -36.14
N ARG A 6 2.27 28.53 -37.32
CA ARG A 6 3.69 28.67 -37.65
C ARG A 6 4.26 30.07 -37.40
N SER A 7 3.46 31.01 -36.91
CA SER A 7 3.98 32.32 -36.51
C SER A 7 4.53 32.24 -35.09
N GLY A 8 5.85 32.15 -34.96
CA GLY A 8 6.52 32.39 -33.69
C GLY A 8 6.15 33.76 -33.12
N ILE A 9 6.20 33.91 -31.80
CA ILE A 9 5.93 35.17 -31.11
C ILE A 9 6.98 36.19 -31.56
N GLU A 10 6.56 37.37 -32.03
CA GLU A 10 7.44 38.46 -32.43
C GLU A 10 8.44 38.79 -31.31
N ALA A 11 9.72 38.94 -31.66
CA ALA A 11 10.80 39.17 -30.69
C ALA A 11 10.53 40.38 -29.76
N LYS A 12 9.84 41.42 -30.26
CA LYS A 12 9.46 42.62 -29.49
C LYS A 12 8.36 42.38 -28.45
N ARG A 13 7.63 41.26 -28.54
CA ARG A 13 6.59 40.86 -27.57
C ARG A 13 7.08 39.78 -26.62
N LYS A 14 8.37 39.44 -26.68
CA LYS A 14 8.98 38.46 -25.79
C LYS A 14 9.37 39.15 -24.47
N LEU A 15 8.77 38.71 -23.37
CA LEU A 15 9.13 39.17 -22.03
C LEU A 15 10.44 38.49 -21.62
N GLU A 16 11.54 39.25 -21.50
CA GLU A 16 12.79 38.74 -20.95
C GLU A 16 12.82 38.98 -19.44
N MET A 17 12.61 37.92 -18.66
CA MET A 17 12.83 37.97 -17.21
C MET A 17 14.24 37.45 -16.89
N PRO A 18 15.11 38.26 -16.24
CA PRO A 18 16.40 37.76 -15.78
C PRO A 18 16.18 36.71 -14.69
N LEU A 19 16.79 35.54 -14.84
CA LEU A 19 16.77 34.50 -13.84
C LEU A 19 17.49 35.00 -12.58
N LYS A 20 16.72 35.40 -11.56
CA LYS A 20 17.29 35.70 -10.23
C LYS A 20 17.90 34.41 -9.68
N GLN A 21 19.23 34.38 -9.58
CA GLN A 21 19.93 33.28 -8.92
C GLN A 21 19.49 33.20 -7.46
N ARG A 22 18.65 32.22 -7.15
CA ARG A 22 18.21 31.94 -5.79
C ARG A 22 19.38 31.28 -5.05
N ARG A 23 20.07 32.03 -4.20
CA ARG A 23 21.10 31.46 -3.31
C ARG A 23 20.39 30.62 -2.27
N TRP A 24 20.46 29.30 -2.42
CA TRP A 24 19.96 28.39 -1.41
C TRP A 24 20.81 28.53 -0.16
N PRO A 25 20.20 28.74 1.02
CA PRO A 25 20.93 28.78 2.27
C PRO A 25 21.72 27.48 2.42
N THR A 26 23.00 27.59 2.80
CA THR A 26 23.82 26.41 3.04
C THR A 26 23.20 25.58 4.16
N VAL A 27 23.35 24.26 4.09
CA VAL A 27 22.80 23.30 5.06
C VAL A 27 23.11 23.74 6.51
N GLN A 28 24.29 24.30 6.77
CA GLN A 28 24.69 24.80 8.09
C GLN A 28 23.79 25.95 8.60
N SER A 29 23.39 26.89 7.74
CA SER A 29 22.57 28.04 8.13
C SER A 29 21.14 27.63 8.52
N VAL A 30 20.62 26.54 7.95
CA VAL A 30 19.30 25.99 8.28
C VAL A 30 19.39 25.08 9.51
N LEU A 31 20.42 24.26 9.63
CA LEU A 31 20.55 23.29 10.73
C LEU A 31 20.89 23.92 12.08
N ARG A 32 21.67 25.01 12.10
CA ARG A 32 22.08 25.66 13.35
C ARG A 32 20.91 26.11 14.24
N PRO A 33 19.91 26.88 13.74
CA PRO A 33 18.76 27.26 14.56
C PRO A 33 17.89 26.07 14.98
N LEU A 34 17.82 25.02 14.15
CA LEU A 34 17.09 23.79 14.50
C LEU A 34 17.75 23.05 15.66
N LYS A 35 19.08 22.90 15.64
CA LYS A 35 19.84 22.29 16.73
C LYS A 35 19.70 23.04 18.04
N LEU A 36 19.75 24.38 18.00
CA LEU A 36 19.58 25.20 19.20
C LEU A 36 18.20 25.02 19.83
N ARG A 37 17.14 24.97 19.02
CA ARG A 37 15.78 24.72 19.52
C ARG A 37 15.64 23.32 20.09
N ALA A 38 16.15 22.31 19.42
CA ALA A 38 16.11 20.92 19.91
C ALA A 38 16.81 20.79 21.28
N HIS A 39 17.97 21.43 21.45
CA HIS A 39 18.71 21.40 22.70
C HIS A 39 17.99 22.15 23.83
N ALA A 40 17.35 23.29 23.53
CA ALA A 40 16.53 24.01 24.50
C ALA A 40 15.34 23.15 24.96
N THR A 41 14.62 22.54 24.03
CA THR A 41 13.49 21.65 24.35
C THR A 41 13.95 20.44 25.17
N GLN A 42 15.06 19.80 24.80
CA GLN A 42 15.62 18.66 25.54
C GLN A 42 15.93 19.03 27.00
N SER A 43 16.45 20.24 27.26
CA SER A 43 16.72 20.69 28.63
C SER A 43 15.45 20.86 29.47
N THR A 44 14.31 21.17 28.84
CA THR A 44 13.02 21.31 29.52
C THR A 44 12.32 19.96 29.76
N MET A 45 12.59 18.95 28.92
CA MET A 45 11.89 17.66 28.95
C MET A 45 12.30 16.72 30.09
N GLY A 46 13.38 17.00 30.81
CA GLY A 46 13.89 16.13 31.88
C GLY A 46 14.50 14.81 31.37
N PRO A 47 14.89 13.89 32.26
CA PRO A 47 15.50 12.62 31.87
C PRO A 47 14.48 11.73 31.14
N MET A 48 14.93 11.08 30.06
CA MET A 48 14.10 10.19 29.24
C MET A 48 13.81 8.90 30.03
N SER A 49 12.73 8.90 30.80
CA SER A 49 12.25 7.70 31.49
C SER A 49 11.47 6.82 30.51
N PRO A 50 11.86 5.54 30.31
CA PRO A 50 11.04 4.63 29.54
C PRO A 50 9.72 4.42 30.30
N VAL A 51 8.61 4.79 29.67
CA VAL A 51 7.28 4.49 30.21
C VAL A 51 7.08 2.98 30.10
N PRO A 52 6.90 2.24 31.22
CA PRO A 52 6.68 0.81 31.15
C PRO A 52 5.33 0.54 30.48
N SER A 53 5.34 -0.07 29.30
CA SER A 53 4.12 -0.58 28.66
C SER A 53 3.62 -1.77 29.48
N LEU A 54 2.46 -1.64 30.13
CA LEU A 54 1.87 -2.76 30.88
C LEU A 54 1.44 -3.92 29.97
N VAL A 55 1.18 -3.66 28.69
CA VAL A 55 0.92 -4.65 27.64
C VAL A 55 1.44 -4.10 26.31
N ARG A 56 2.13 -4.93 25.52
CA ARG A 56 2.54 -4.63 24.14
C ARG A 56 1.81 -5.61 23.22
N ILE A 57 0.86 -5.09 22.45
CA ILE A 57 0.08 -5.83 21.45
C ILE A 57 0.52 -5.30 20.09
N GLU A 58 1.10 -6.18 19.28
CA GLU A 58 1.34 -5.95 17.86
C GLU A 58 0.35 -6.84 17.09
N ASP A 59 -0.30 -6.22 16.12
CA ASP A 59 -1.44 -6.67 15.31
C ASP A 59 -1.43 -8.15 14.93
N GLU A 60 -2.36 -8.96 15.46
CA GLU A 60 -3.04 -10.06 14.74
C GLU A 60 -4.02 -10.78 15.67
N HIS A 61 -5.32 -10.74 15.33
CA HIS A 61 -6.34 -11.50 16.04
C HIS A 61 -6.35 -12.93 15.53
N TRP A 62 -5.78 -13.87 16.29
CA TRP A 62 -5.83 -15.27 15.95
C TRP A 62 -7.22 -15.83 16.24
N VAL A 63 -7.97 -16.17 15.20
CA VAL A 63 -9.22 -16.93 15.33
C VAL A 63 -8.89 -18.41 15.13
N PHE A 64 -8.88 -19.17 16.22
CA PHE A 64 -8.75 -20.63 16.16
C PHE A 64 -10.15 -21.26 16.05
N GLU A 65 -10.52 -21.69 14.85
CA GLU A 65 -11.73 -22.49 14.65
C GLU A 65 -11.37 -23.97 14.64
N ARG A 66 -12.01 -24.75 15.53
CA ARG A 66 -11.86 -26.20 15.54
C ARG A 66 -12.76 -26.79 14.46
N ILE A 67 -12.15 -27.30 13.39
CA ILE A 67 -12.86 -28.02 12.33
C ILE A 67 -12.78 -29.53 12.63
N ASN A 68 -13.88 -30.25 12.43
CA ASN A 68 -13.89 -31.71 12.53
C ASN A 68 -13.02 -32.33 11.43
N GLN A 69 -12.22 -33.34 11.78
CA GLN A 69 -11.33 -34.00 10.82
C GLN A 69 -12.10 -34.56 9.61
N SER A 70 -13.28 -35.15 9.83
CA SER A 70 -14.13 -35.68 8.76
C SER A 70 -14.55 -34.63 7.74
N THR A 71 -14.68 -33.37 8.15
CA THR A 71 -15.00 -32.25 7.26
C THR A 71 -13.81 -31.91 6.37
N LEU A 72 -12.58 -31.97 6.89
CA LEU A 72 -11.36 -31.74 6.12
C LEU A 72 -11.14 -32.87 5.12
N ASP A 73 -11.35 -34.12 5.53
CA ASP A 73 -11.19 -35.29 4.65
C ASP A 73 -12.20 -35.31 3.49
N ALA A 74 -13.38 -34.69 3.68
CA ALA A 74 -14.42 -34.56 2.65
C ALA A 74 -14.17 -33.40 1.68
N MET A 75 -13.14 -32.58 1.88
CA MET A 75 -12.78 -31.51 0.97
C MET A 75 -12.18 -32.07 -0.32
N SER A 76 -12.61 -31.55 -1.47
CA SER A 76 -12.23 -32.14 -2.76
C SER A 76 -11.80 -31.12 -3.81
N HIS A 77 -12.24 -29.85 -3.71
CA HIS A 77 -11.97 -28.83 -4.72
C HIS A 77 -11.31 -27.61 -4.10
N ARG A 78 -10.10 -27.28 -4.57
CA ARG A 78 -9.34 -26.08 -4.21
C ARG A 78 -9.67 -24.92 -5.16
N LEU A 79 -9.84 -23.73 -4.58
CA LEU A 79 -10.06 -22.48 -5.30
C LEU A 79 -8.76 -21.68 -5.32
N VAL A 80 -8.21 -21.45 -6.51
CA VAL A 80 -6.93 -20.76 -6.73
C VAL A 80 -7.15 -19.49 -7.54
N LEU A 81 -6.71 -18.36 -7.00
CA LEU A 81 -6.67 -17.09 -7.69
C LEU A 81 -5.34 -16.97 -8.45
N ALA A 82 -5.42 -16.68 -9.75
CA ALA A 82 -4.26 -16.37 -10.56
C ALA A 82 -4.13 -14.84 -10.69
N GLU A 83 -3.36 -14.21 -9.80
CA GLU A 83 -3.00 -12.79 -9.89
C GLU A 83 -1.58 -12.67 -10.46
N GLY A 84 -1.49 -12.57 -11.79
CA GLY A 84 -0.21 -12.46 -12.48
C GLY A 84 0.60 -13.75 -12.39
N ASP A 85 1.79 -13.67 -11.80
CA ASP A 85 2.74 -14.79 -11.64
C ASP A 85 2.61 -15.48 -10.27
N GLN A 86 1.57 -15.14 -9.49
CA GLN A 86 1.34 -15.70 -8.16
C GLN A 86 -0.01 -16.40 -8.10
N GLU A 87 0.01 -17.65 -7.62
CA GLU A 87 -1.17 -18.43 -7.32
C GLU A 87 -1.48 -18.32 -5.83
N THR A 88 -2.65 -17.77 -5.49
CA THR A 88 -3.10 -17.66 -4.09
C THR A 88 -4.30 -18.56 -3.86
N VAL A 89 -4.18 -19.48 -2.92
CA VAL A 89 -5.30 -20.36 -2.53
C VAL A 89 -6.26 -19.58 -1.65
N ILE A 90 -7.49 -19.39 -2.12
CA ILE A 90 -8.53 -18.64 -1.40
C ILE A 90 -9.23 -19.55 -0.40
N GLY A 91 -9.46 -20.81 -0.79
CA GLY A 91 -10.21 -21.75 0.02
C GLY A 91 -10.41 -23.10 -0.66
N VAL A 92 -11.15 -23.96 0.03
CA VAL A 92 -11.43 -25.32 -0.41
C VAL A 92 -12.91 -25.62 -0.16
N THR A 93 -13.51 -26.43 -1.03
CA THR A 93 -14.92 -26.80 -0.97
C THR A 93 -15.10 -28.31 -1.09
N GLN A 94 -16.21 -28.82 -0.55
CA GLN A 94 -16.55 -30.25 -0.55
C GLN A 94 -17.11 -30.75 -1.88
N THR A 95 -17.69 -29.86 -2.69
CA THR A 95 -18.44 -30.23 -3.89
C THR A 95 -18.13 -29.25 -5.02
N LEU A 96 -18.17 -29.73 -6.27
CA LEU A 96 -17.95 -28.89 -7.43
C LEU A 96 -19.01 -27.78 -7.56
N ASP A 97 -20.27 -28.07 -7.22
CA ASP A 97 -21.36 -27.09 -7.33
C ASP A 97 -21.14 -25.88 -6.42
N THR A 98 -20.67 -26.10 -5.19
CA THR A 98 -20.31 -25.01 -4.28
C THR A 98 -19.06 -24.26 -4.76
N ALA A 99 -18.07 -24.96 -5.31
CA ALA A 99 -16.90 -24.33 -5.92
C ALA A 99 -17.30 -23.39 -7.08
N LEU A 100 -18.18 -23.85 -7.97
CA LEU A 100 -18.70 -23.09 -9.10
C LEU A 100 -19.52 -21.88 -8.66
N MET A 101 -20.39 -22.05 -7.66
CA MET A 101 -21.18 -20.94 -7.11
C MET A 101 -20.27 -19.85 -6.53
N VAL A 102 -19.21 -20.23 -5.80
CA VAL A 102 -18.24 -19.27 -5.25
C VAL A 102 -17.48 -18.59 -6.39
N ALA A 103 -16.98 -19.34 -7.36
CA ALA A 103 -16.27 -18.79 -8.52
C ALA A 103 -17.15 -17.79 -9.32
N GLN A 104 -18.44 -18.11 -9.51
CA GLN A 104 -19.39 -17.22 -10.17
C GLN A 104 -19.57 -15.92 -9.37
N ARG A 105 -19.77 -16.00 -8.05
CA ARG A 105 -19.91 -14.81 -7.20
C ARG A 105 -18.66 -13.94 -7.21
N MET A 106 -17.48 -14.54 -7.20
CA MET A 106 -16.21 -13.81 -7.28
C MET A 106 -16.03 -13.13 -8.64
N ALA A 107 -16.44 -13.78 -9.73
CA ALA A 107 -16.42 -13.17 -11.06
C ALA A 107 -17.42 -12.00 -11.17
N GLU A 108 -18.63 -12.14 -10.64
CA GLU A 108 -19.69 -11.12 -10.71
C GLU A 108 -19.41 -9.90 -9.81
N GLN A 109 -18.94 -10.12 -8.58
CA GLN A 109 -18.83 -9.07 -7.57
C GLN A 109 -17.43 -8.46 -7.49
N GLU A 110 -16.38 -9.27 -7.65
CA GLU A 110 -14.99 -8.83 -7.51
C GLU A 110 -14.25 -8.73 -8.84
N ALA A 111 -14.88 -9.11 -9.97
CA ALA A 111 -14.25 -9.20 -11.29
C ALA A 111 -13.00 -10.09 -11.30
N LYS A 112 -12.96 -11.11 -10.44
CA LYS A 112 -11.85 -12.06 -10.28
C LYS A 112 -12.18 -13.40 -10.90
N VAL A 113 -11.21 -13.99 -11.60
CA VAL A 113 -11.31 -15.33 -12.17
C VAL A 113 -10.57 -16.31 -11.28
N VAL A 114 -11.26 -17.38 -10.89
CA VAL A 114 -10.74 -18.41 -10.00
C VAL A 114 -10.63 -19.73 -10.75
N LEU A 115 -9.51 -20.42 -10.57
CA LEU A 115 -9.30 -21.77 -11.05
C LEU A 115 -9.77 -22.77 -9.99
N ILE A 116 -10.56 -23.76 -10.42
CA ILE A 116 -11.00 -24.87 -9.57
C ILE A 116 -10.09 -26.06 -9.86
N GLN A 117 -9.35 -26.51 -8.86
CA GLN A 117 -8.44 -27.66 -8.95
C GLN A 117 -8.90 -28.79 -8.02
N PRO A 118 -8.76 -30.07 -8.40
CA PRO A 118 -8.92 -31.16 -7.44
C PRO A 118 -7.79 -31.12 -6.39
N LEU A 119 -8.10 -31.53 -5.16
CA LEU A 119 -7.11 -31.71 -4.09
C LEU A 119 -6.26 -32.96 -4.25
#